data_AF-M5FX28-F1
#
_entry.id   AF-M5FX28-F1
#
_cell.length_a   1.000
_cell.length_b   1.000
_cell.length_c   1.000
_cell.angle_alpha   90.00
_cell.angle_beta   90.00
_cell.angle_gamma   90.00
#
_symmetry.space_group_name_H-M   'P 1'
#
loop_
_entity.id
_entity.type
_entity.pdbx_description
1 polymer ?
#
loop_
_entity_poly.entity_id
_entity_poly.type
_entity_poly.pdbx_seq_one_letter_code
_entity_poly.pdbx_strand_id
1 'polypeptide(L)' 'MGLVYTPMEKVQMRLANVSISSTLGCVQNLRIMVGNISRLFQVHVATMLPVGLLLGRPFLTLFKCLTQDFEDGYQ' A
#
# COMPACT_ATOMS: atom_id res chain seq x y z
N MET A 1 13.52 -14.61 8.24
CA MET A 1 14.17 -13.28 8.16
C MET A 1 13.10 -12.27 7.77
N GLY A 2 12.90 -11.22 8.57
CA GLY A 2 11.84 -10.22 8.35
C GLY A 2 12.26 -9.12 7.37
N LEU A 3 11.28 -8.39 6.83
CA LEU A 3 11.50 -7.19 6.03
C LEU A 3 11.98 -6.05 6.92
N VAL A 4 13.10 -5.42 6.53
CA VAL A 4 13.62 -4.22 7.20
C VAL A 4 12.89 -3.00 6.65
N TYR A 5 12.33 -2.19 7.54
CA TYR A 5 11.70 -0.92 7.19
C TYR A 5 12.44 0.24 7.88
N THR A 6 12.42 1.41 7.27
CA THR A 6 12.97 2.66 7.81
C THR A 6 11.94 3.32 8.72
N PRO A 7 12.12 3.30 10.06
CA PRO A 7 11.10 3.80 11.00
C PRO A 7 10.95 5.31 11.02
N MET A 8 11.88 6.06 10.41
CA MET A 8 11.81 7.52 10.30
C MET A 8 10.87 7.98 9.19
N GLU A 9 10.56 7.11 8.23
CA GLU A 9 9.68 7.39 7.08
C GLU A 9 8.22 7.00 7.40
N LYS A 10 7.68 7.54 8.50
CA LYS A 10 6.28 7.33 8.88
C LYS A 10 5.38 8.29 8.13
N VAL A 11 4.19 7.81 7.79
CA VAL A 11 3.15 8.59 7.15
C VAL A 11 1.87 8.48 7.99
N GLN A 12 1.20 9.62 8.17
CA GLN A 12 -0.13 9.65 8.74
C GLN A 12 -1.16 9.30 7.66
N MET A 13 -2.02 8.33 7.96
CA MET A 13 -3.16 7.97 7.15
C MET A 13 -4.44 8.36 7.87
N ARG A 14 -5.35 8.99 7.14
CA ARG A 14 -6.74 9.15 7.58
C ARG A 14 -7.53 7.95 7.08
N LEU A 15 -8.11 7.21 8.00
CA LEU A 15 -8.94 6.05 7.71
C LEU A 15 -10.35 6.48 7.31
N ALA A 16 -11.11 5.58 6.68
CA ALA A 16 -12.48 5.85 6.25
C ALA A 16 -13.42 6.19 7.42
N ASN A 17 -13.14 5.65 8.62
CA ASN A 17 -13.84 5.97 9.86
C ASN A 17 -13.38 7.30 10.51
N VAL A 18 -12.68 8.16 9.76
CA VAL A 18 -12.17 9.47 10.18
C VAL A 18 -11.02 9.43 11.20
N SER A 19 -10.71 8.25 11.76
CA SER A 19 -9.57 8.10 12.66
C SER A 19 -8.24 8.31 11.92
N ILE A 20 -7.24 8.75 12.67
CA ILE A 20 -5.88 8.93 12.17
C ILE A 20 -5.03 7.77 12.67
N SER A 21 -4.36 7.09 11.74
CA SER A 21 -3.38 6.07 12.03
C SER A 21 -2.02 6.47 11.47
N SER A 22 -0.95 5.90 12.01
CA SER A 22 0.41 6.09 11.51
C SER A 22 1.01 4.77 11.07
N THR A 23 1.74 4.80 9.96
CA THR A 23 2.52 3.65 9.51
C THR A 23 3.73 3.44 10.44
N LEU A 24 4.24 2.21 10.49
CA LEU A 24 5.44 1.83 11.24
C LEU A 24 6.71 2.40 10.60
N GLY A 25 6.70 2.59 9.28
CA GLY A 25 7.80 3.10 8.47
C GLY A 25 7.64 2.70 7.01
N CYS A 26 8.71 2.83 6.23
CA CYS A 26 8.74 2.50 4.82
C CYS A 26 9.76 1.39 4.51
N VAL A 27 9.37 0.38 3.75
CA VAL A 27 10.29 -0.56 3.13
C VAL A 27 10.68 -0.02 1.77
N GLN A 28 11.98 0.17 1.57
CA GLN A 28 12.50 0.71 0.32
C GLN A 28 12.78 -0.39 -0.69
N ASN A 29 12.45 -0.12 -1.95
CA ASN A 29 12.70 -1.01 -3.09
C ASN A 29 12.18 -2.43 -2.88
N LEU A 30 11.00 -2.56 -2.27
CA LEU A 30 10.35 -3.85 -2.12
C LEU A 30 9.91 -4.35 -3.51
N ARG A 31 10.44 -5.50 -3.93
CA ARG A 31 9.97 -6.16 -5.14
C ARG A 31 8.60 -6.77 -4.87
N ILE A 32 7.59 -6.24 -5.57
CA ILE A 32 6.23 -6.79 -5.56
C ILE A 32 5.99 -7.45 -6.92
N MET A 33 5.33 -8.61 -6.88
CA MET A 33 4.86 -9.31 -8.06
C MET A 33 3.33 -9.37 -8.02
N VAL A 34 2.69 -8.88 -9.08
CA VAL A 34 1.24 -8.96 -9.28
C VAL A 34 0.99 -9.61 -10.63
N GLY A 35 0.52 -10.85 -10.61
CA GLY A 35 0.48 -11.70 -11.81
C GLY A 35 1.86 -11.79 -12.46
N ASN A 36 1.94 -11.45 -13.75
CA ASN A 36 3.20 -11.50 -14.52
C ASN A 36 4.04 -10.23 -14.43
N ILE A 37 3.63 -9.24 -13.61
CA ILE A 37 4.33 -7.96 -13.53
C ILE A 37 5.12 -7.87 -12.23
N SER A 38 6.41 -7.56 -12.34
CA SER A 38 7.32 -7.35 -11.21
C SER A 38 7.99 -5.99 -11.27
N ARG A 39 7.84 -5.19 -10.20
CA ARG A 39 8.47 -3.87 -10.04
C ARG A 39 8.87 -3.62 -8.59
N LEU A 40 9.69 -2.60 -8.39
CA LEU A 40 10.16 -2.15 -7.07
C LEU A 40 9.27 -1.01 -6.56
N PHE A 41 8.87 -1.09 -5.30
CA PHE A 41 8.00 -0.12 -4.65
C PHE A 41 8.60 0.39 -3.34
N GLN A 42 8.20 1.60 -3.00
CA GLN A 42 8.29 2.12 -1.64
C GLN A 42 6.99 1.76 -0.94
N VAL A 43 7.06 0.94 0.12
CA VAL A 43 5.86 0.35 0.76
C VAL A 43 5.82 0.75 2.21
N HIS A 44 4.78 1.47 2.60
CA HIS A 44 4.57 1.77 4.00
C HIS A 44 3.90 0.60 4.73
N VAL A 45 4.48 0.21 5.85
CA VAL A 45 3.94 -0.86 6.70
C VAL A 45 2.95 -0.26 7.67
N ALA A 46 1.69 -0.65 7.58
CA ALA A 46 0.66 -0.22 8.54
C ALA A 46 0.57 -1.21 9.70
N THR A 47 0.23 -0.70 10.89
CA THR A 47 -0.02 -1.53 12.09
C THR A 47 -1.26 -2.41 11.93
N MET A 48 -2.29 -1.88 11.28
CA MET A 48 -3.55 -2.55 11.03
C MET A 48 -4.13 -2.05 9.72
N LEU A 49 -4.56 -2.98 8.87
CA LEU A 49 -5.29 -2.70 7.64
C LEU A 49 -6.47 -3.65 7.53
N PRO A 50 -7.60 -3.20 6.97
CA PRO A 50 -8.74 -4.08 6.69
C PRO A 50 -8.46 -5.06 5.55
N VAL A 51 -7.38 -4.83 4.78
CA VAL A 51 -6.95 -5.64 3.64
C VAL A 51 -5.45 -5.93 3.72
N GLY A 52 -4.98 -6.95 3.02
CA GLY A 52 -3.55 -7.32 3.02
C GLY A 52 -2.63 -6.29 2.33
N LEU A 53 -3.15 -5.53 1.36
CA LEU A 53 -2.39 -4.53 0.62
C LEU A 53 -3.31 -3.41 0.13
N LEU A 54 -2.88 -2.15 0.29
CA LEU A 54 -3.53 -0.98 -0.30
C LEU A 54 -2.69 -0.47 -1.47
N LEU A 55 -3.30 -0.42 -2.65
CA LEU A 55 -2.67 0.06 -3.88
C LEU A 55 -3.21 1.45 -4.20
N GLY A 56 -2.40 2.46 -3.90
CA GLY A 56 -2.73 3.85 -4.20
C GLY A 56 -2.50 4.23 -5.67
N ARG A 57 -2.86 5.47 -6.02
CA ARG A 57 -2.69 6.04 -7.36
C ARG A 57 -1.28 5.86 -7.96
N PRO A 58 -0.17 6.01 -7.22
CA PRO A 58 1.16 5.78 -7.80
C PRO A 58 1.32 4.39 -8.42
N PHE A 59 0.77 3.35 -7.79
CA PHE A 59 0.76 1.99 -8.34
C PHE A 59 -0.10 1.93 -9.59
N LEU A 60 -1.35 2.41 -9.50
CA LEU A 60 -2.32 2.34 -10.60
C LEU A 60 -1.82 3.07 -11.85
N THR A 61 -1.21 4.25 -11.68
CA THR A 61 -0.62 5.01 -12.79
C THR A 61 0.60 4.32 -13.38
N LEU A 62 1.51 3.78 -12.55
CA LEU A 62 2.73 3.13 -13.03
C LEU A 62 2.44 1.89 -13.90
N PHE A 63 1.38 1.15 -13.56
CA PHE A 63 0.97 -0.03 -14.31
C PHE A 63 -0.12 0.22 -15.34
N LYS A 64 -0.63 1.45 -15.44
CA LYS A 64 -1.78 1.80 -16.30
C LYS A 64 -2.98 0.88 -16.02
N CYS A 65 -3.26 0.63 -14.75
CA CYS A 65 -4.35 -0.23 -14.32
C CYS A 65 -5.71 0.34 -14.75
N LEU A 66 -6.63 -0.55 -15.10
CA LEU A 66 -8.06 -0.26 -15.14
C LEU A 66 -8.65 -0.62 -13.78
N THR A 67 -9.42 0.29 -13.19
CA THR A 67 -10.14 0.08 -11.93
C THR A 67 -11.64 0.02 -12.20
N GLN A 68 -12.36 -0.86 -11.50
CA GLN A 68 -13.81 -0.97 -11.61
C GLN A 68 -14.39 -1.04 -10.21
N ASP A 69 -15.19 -0.05 -9.83
CA ASP A 69 -15.90 -0.06 -8.55
C ASP A 69 -17.20 -0.86 -8.69
N PHE A 70 -17.45 -1.76 -7.74
CA PHE A 70 -18.65 -2.59 -7.67
C PHE A 70 -19.55 -2.16 -6.50
N GLU A 71 -20.86 -2.40 -6.60
CA GLU A 71 -21.85 -1.97 -5.59
C GLU A 71 -21.65 -2.65 -4.21
N ASP A 72 -20.96 -3.78 -4.18
CA ASP A 72 -20.62 -4.51 -2.95
C ASP A 72 -19.40 -3.93 -2.21
N GLY A 73 -18.83 -2.83 -2.74
CA GLY A 73 -17.71 -2.11 -2.14
C GLY A 73 -16.33 -2.65 -2.52
N TYR A 74 -16.24 -3.58 -3.47
CA TYR A 74 -14.97 -4.02 -4.07
C TYR A 74 -14.55 -3.12 -5.25
N GLN A 75 -13.24 -3.11 -5.52
CA GLN A 75 -12.60 -2.38 -6.62
C GLN A 75 -11.62 -3.27 -7.39
#